data_AF-M5RCR2-F1
#
_entry.id   AF-M5RCR2-F1
#
_cell.length_a   1.000
_cell.length_b   1.000
_cell.length_c   1.000
_cell.angle_alpha   90.00
_cell.angle_beta   90.00
_cell.angle_gamma   90.00
#
_symmetry.space_group_name_H-M   'P 1'
#
loop_
_entity.id
_entity.type
_entity.pdbx_description
1 polymer ?
#
loop_
_entity_poly.entity_id
_entity_poly.type
_entity_poly.pdbx_seq_one_letter_code
_entity_poly.pdbx_strand_id
1 'polypeptide(L)'
;MLLIVIVCRPAAAHDVDPIAKMQTDAVTARQADWGHWGPTAEKYSSWKTHSNRLIPVYAFGIGLDSVSGKNSLYRDASAIKKLYGYVPKNTLNPEAEYFDQTDVYQLQKSAIASGKKRVILFVFDGMDWDTTRVAAIAKSGKVYHEGRGEGLHFLDYRGVKTDFGYCVTSPHNEGTAVDVNTQTIVNPDGKVRGGYDASLGGDAPWRPVTDADYPIGKSKKTKHAYAESSATATSLTCGIKTYNDAMNVDFMGREVQPIARTLQDDGFAIGVVTSVPISHATPGCAYANNVHRNDYQDLTRDLIGRPSVYHPGGLSGVDVLIGGGWGIEKDKDGSQGKNYVPGNKYIAAADLAAIDVDNGGKYVVAQRTPGVAGPTVLSEAVQQAKQNDKRLFGYFGAQGGHLPYQTADGKYNPVVSYGSSKPVKAEVYSEADLHESVKLDEMALAAIDVLDARSDRWWLMIESGDVDWANHSNNIDNSIGAVHSGDEAFAAIVSWIEQNGGWDETALILTADHGHYFNLDRPDAFIPTSKTQ
;
A
#
# COMPACT_ATOMS: atom_id res chain seq x y z
N MET A 1 -56.54 -40.79 5.85
CA MET A 1 -55.83 -40.15 4.72
C MET A 1 -55.77 -38.66 5.01
N LEU A 2 -54.74 -38.21 5.72
CA LEU A 2 -54.55 -36.81 6.11
C LEU A 2 -53.32 -36.30 5.35
N LEU A 3 -53.54 -35.39 4.40
CA LEU A 3 -52.52 -34.81 3.55
C LEU A 3 -51.65 -33.86 4.41
N ILE A 4 -50.38 -34.20 4.60
CA ILE A 4 -49.39 -33.28 5.17
C ILE A 4 -48.98 -32.34 4.04
N VAL A 5 -49.44 -31.09 4.09
CA VAL A 5 -48.96 -30.01 3.24
C VAL A 5 -47.63 -29.54 3.80
N ILE A 6 -46.53 -29.92 3.13
CA ILE A 6 -45.22 -29.33 3.36
C ILE A 6 -45.28 -27.91 2.80
N VAL A 7 -45.40 -26.93 3.69
CA VAL A 7 -45.20 -25.53 3.34
C VAL A 7 -43.70 -25.32 3.16
N CYS A 8 -43.24 -25.32 1.91
CA CYS A 8 -41.91 -24.79 1.58
C CYS A 8 -41.85 -23.34 2.05
N ARG A 9 -41.03 -23.07 3.07
CA ARG A 9 -40.60 -21.70 3.37
C ARG A 9 -39.85 -21.17 2.15
N PRO A 10 -40.13 -19.94 1.68
CA PRO A 10 -39.24 -19.31 0.71
C PRO A 10 -37.85 -19.21 1.34
N ALA A 11 -36.81 -19.45 0.53
CA ALA A 11 -35.44 -19.16 0.91
C ALA A 11 -35.37 -17.73 1.47
N ALA A 12 -34.65 -17.54 2.56
CA ALA A 12 -34.43 -16.22 3.15
C ALA A 12 -33.99 -15.26 2.04
N ALA A 13 -34.65 -14.10 1.94
CA ALA A 13 -34.17 -13.03 1.07
C ALA A 13 -32.70 -12.79 1.43
N HIS A 14 -31.79 -13.00 0.48
CA HIS A 14 -30.40 -12.60 0.68
C HIS A 14 -30.44 -11.11 1.03
N ASP A 15 -30.03 -10.75 2.25
CA ASP A 15 -29.81 -9.35 2.63
C ASP A 15 -28.88 -8.78 1.56
N VAL A 16 -29.43 -7.90 0.71
CA VAL A 16 -28.66 -7.24 -0.34
C VAL A 16 -27.65 -6.35 0.39
N ASP A 17 -26.36 -6.59 0.16
CA ASP A 17 -25.30 -5.73 0.68
C ASP A 17 -25.58 -4.27 0.27
N PRO A 18 -25.89 -3.37 1.23
CA PRO A 18 -26.26 -2.00 0.94
C PRO A 18 -25.16 -1.23 0.21
N ILE A 19 -23.89 -1.47 0.54
CA ILE A 19 -22.75 -0.75 -0.06
C ILE A 19 -22.51 -1.26 -1.48
N ALA A 20 -22.52 -2.57 -1.70
CA ALA A 20 -22.47 -3.15 -3.04
C ALA A 20 -23.63 -2.66 -3.95
N LYS A 21 -24.83 -2.51 -3.38
CA LYS A 21 -25.97 -1.91 -4.09
C LYS A 21 -25.72 -0.43 -4.40
N MET A 22 -25.28 0.37 -3.44
CA MET A 22 -24.94 1.78 -3.65
C MET A 22 -23.90 1.96 -4.76
N GLN A 23 -22.86 1.12 -4.78
CA GLN A 23 -21.85 1.09 -5.81
C GLN A 23 -22.45 0.75 -7.19
N THR A 24 -23.26 -0.31 -7.27
CA THR A 24 -23.89 -0.73 -8.53
C THR A 24 -24.84 0.32 -9.08
N ASP A 25 -25.65 0.92 -8.22
CA ASP A 25 -26.56 2.01 -8.57
C ASP A 25 -25.79 3.23 -9.07
N ALA A 26 -24.69 3.61 -8.40
CA ALA A 26 -23.87 4.73 -8.79
C ALA A 26 -23.21 4.55 -10.16
N VAL A 27 -22.71 3.34 -10.44
CA VAL A 27 -22.13 3.00 -11.75
C VAL A 27 -23.21 3.01 -12.85
N THR A 28 -24.41 2.51 -12.55
CA THR A 28 -25.53 2.44 -13.50
C THR A 28 -26.08 3.84 -13.83
N ALA A 29 -26.31 4.65 -12.79
CA ALA A 29 -26.80 6.02 -12.93
C ALA A 29 -25.72 7.01 -13.38
N ARG A 30 -24.44 6.64 -13.23
CA ARG A 30 -23.26 7.51 -13.41
C ARG A 30 -23.34 8.77 -12.53
N GLN A 31 -23.89 8.59 -11.33
CA GLN A 31 -24.06 9.62 -10.33
C GLN A 31 -24.06 8.96 -8.95
N ALA A 32 -23.42 9.59 -7.98
CA ALA A 32 -23.48 9.23 -6.57
C ALA A 32 -23.79 10.50 -5.77
N ASP A 33 -24.59 10.37 -4.72
CA ASP A 33 -24.89 11.45 -3.77
C ASP A 33 -24.11 11.29 -2.45
N TRP A 34 -23.40 10.17 -2.30
CA TRP A 34 -22.64 9.81 -1.11
C TRP A 34 -21.17 10.22 -1.17
N GLY A 35 -20.62 10.41 -2.37
CA GLY A 35 -19.24 10.82 -2.57
C GLY A 35 -18.79 10.69 -4.02
N HIS A 36 -17.58 11.18 -4.31
CA HIS A 36 -17.02 11.16 -5.65
C HIS A 36 -15.48 11.22 -5.63
N TRP A 37 -14.84 10.70 -6.67
CA TRP A 37 -13.42 10.92 -6.88
C TRP A 37 -13.16 12.19 -7.69
N GLY A 38 -12.09 12.91 -7.34
CA GLY A 38 -11.63 14.08 -8.05
C GLY A 38 -12.33 15.38 -7.68
N PRO A 39 -12.13 16.46 -8.46
CA PRO A 39 -12.50 17.83 -8.05
C PRO A 39 -13.96 18.22 -8.33
N THR A 40 -14.73 17.38 -9.03
CA THR A 40 -16.07 17.73 -9.51
C THR A 40 -17.15 16.87 -8.87
N ALA A 41 -17.86 17.41 -7.88
CA ALA A 41 -18.90 16.71 -7.12
C ALA A 41 -20.06 16.21 -7.99
N GLU A 42 -20.38 16.92 -9.06
CA GLU A 42 -21.51 16.57 -9.93
C GLU A 42 -21.19 15.44 -10.92
N LYS A 43 -19.95 14.90 -10.92
CA LYS A 43 -19.50 13.91 -11.90
C LYS A 43 -18.93 12.66 -11.24
N TYR A 44 -19.73 11.59 -11.22
CA TYR A 44 -19.22 10.24 -11.00
C TYR A 44 -18.53 9.76 -12.29
N SER A 45 -17.21 9.93 -12.35
CA SER A 45 -16.39 9.75 -13.56
C SER A 45 -15.16 8.89 -13.31
N SER A 46 -14.63 8.30 -14.39
CA SER A 46 -13.40 7.52 -14.33
C SER A 46 -12.28 8.40 -13.75
N TRP A 47 -11.72 7.97 -12.64
CA TRP A 47 -10.69 8.69 -11.93
C TRP A 47 -9.46 7.82 -11.79
N LYS A 48 -8.36 8.27 -12.41
CA LYS A 48 -7.12 7.50 -12.54
C LYS A 48 -5.90 8.29 -12.04
N THR A 49 -6.14 9.28 -11.19
CA THR A 49 -5.13 10.25 -10.77
C THR A 49 -5.01 10.21 -9.26
N HIS A 50 -3.81 10.38 -8.74
CA HIS A 50 -3.59 10.51 -7.31
C HIS A 50 -3.69 11.99 -6.91
N SER A 51 -3.41 12.28 -5.64
CA SER A 51 -3.48 13.62 -5.10
C SER A 51 -2.39 13.88 -4.07
N ASN A 52 -1.97 15.15 -4.02
CA ASN A 52 -1.11 15.70 -2.97
C ASN A 52 -1.91 16.09 -1.72
N ARG A 53 -3.00 15.39 -1.38
CA ARG A 53 -3.64 15.59 -0.08
C ARG A 53 -2.67 15.19 1.03
N LEU A 54 -2.73 15.87 2.17
CA LEU A 54 -1.96 15.46 3.35
C LEU A 54 -2.42 14.08 3.79
N ILE A 55 -1.46 13.21 4.08
CA ILE A 55 -1.73 11.81 4.38
C ILE A 55 -1.57 11.53 5.88
N PRO A 56 -2.58 10.94 6.53
CA PRO A 56 -2.49 10.49 7.92
C PRO A 56 -1.31 9.56 8.20
N VAL A 57 -0.67 9.74 9.35
CA VAL A 57 0.39 8.88 9.89
C VAL A 57 0.05 8.53 11.33
N TYR A 58 0.07 7.24 11.64
CA TYR A 58 -0.22 6.68 12.95
C TYR A 58 1.02 5.95 13.46
N ALA A 59 1.51 6.34 14.64
CA ALA A 59 2.63 5.69 15.31
C ALA A 59 2.18 4.91 16.55
N PHE A 60 2.88 3.81 16.82
CA PHE A 60 2.66 2.92 17.96
C PHE A 60 4.02 2.47 18.52
N GLY A 61 4.21 2.58 19.83
CA GLY A 61 5.50 2.29 20.49
C GLY A 61 6.56 3.38 20.32
N ILE A 62 6.26 4.43 19.54
CA ILE A 62 7.08 5.63 19.32
C ILE A 62 6.16 6.88 19.22
N GLY A 63 6.76 8.06 19.20
CA GLY A 63 6.04 9.34 18.98
C GLY A 63 6.48 10.04 17.70
N LEU A 64 5.71 11.04 17.30
CA LEU A 64 5.94 11.89 16.12
C LEU A 64 6.53 13.25 16.48
N ASP A 65 6.67 13.55 17.78
CA ASP A 65 7.16 14.83 18.32
C ASP A 65 8.43 15.35 17.62
N SER A 66 9.32 14.46 17.16
CA SER A 66 10.59 14.83 16.51
C SER A 66 10.44 15.42 15.10
N VAL A 67 9.28 15.24 14.45
CA VAL A 67 9.07 15.60 13.04
C VAL A 67 7.85 16.50 12.84
N SER A 68 6.86 16.48 13.74
CA SER A 68 5.61 17.23 13.59
C SER A 68 5.62 18.60 14.30
N GLY A 69 4.59 19.41 14.02
CA GLY A 69 4.38 20.69 14.72
C GLY A 69 5.56 21.64 14.57
N LYS A 70 6.05 22.17 15.69
CA LYS A 70 7.21 23.08 15.72
C LYS A 70 8.50 22.49 15.12
N ASN A 71 8.59 21.16 15.02
CA ASN A 71 9.74 20.45 14.46
C ASN A 71 9.57 20.12 12.97
N SER A 72 8.46 20.53 12.36
CA SER A 72 8.24 20.36 10.93
C SER A 72 9.33 21.04 10.10
N LEU A 73 9.92 20.28 9.17
CA LEU A 73 10.89 20.82 8.22
C LEU A 73 10.29 21.91 7.32
N TYR A 74 8.97 21.94 7.16
CA TYR A 74 8.28 22.93 6.33
C TYR A 74 8.28 24.33 6.94
N ARG A 75 8.74 24.47 8.18
CA ARG A 75 8.97 25.76 8.84
C ARG A 75 10.34 26.38 8.50
N ASP A 76 11.24 25.65 7.84
CA ASP A 76 12.60 26.10 7.51
C ASP A 76 12.89 26.02 5.99
N ALA A 77 13.12 27.17 5.37
CA ALA A 77 13.44 27.27 3.95
C ALA A 77 14.73 26.52 3.55
N SER A 78 15.71 26.44 4.45
CA SER A 78 16.97 25.71 4.21
C SER A 78 16.75 24.20 4.22
N ALA A 79 15.90 23.72 5.12
CA ALA A 79 15.50 22.32 5.18
C ALA A 79 14.69 21.92 3.94
N ILE A 80 13.71 22.74 3.53
CA ILE A 80 12.96 22.55 2.28
C ILE A 80 13.91 22.52 1.07
N LYS A 81 14.89 23.44 1.01
CA LYS A 81 15.89 23.47 -0.06
C LYS A 81 16.75 22.21 -0.09
N LYS A 82 17.08 21.64 1.07
CA LYS A 82 17.81 20.37 1.15
C LYS A 82 16.96 19.21 0.66
N LEU A 83 15.66 19.21 0.99
CA LEU A 83 14.70 18.17 0.61
C LEU A 83 14.44 18.13 -0.91
N TYR A 84 14.18 19.29 -1.53
CA TYR A 84 13.82 19.39 -2.95
C TYR A 84 14.97 19.84 -3.87
N GLY A 85 16.11 20.27 -3.34
CA GLY A 85 17.16 20.97 -4.12
C GLY A 85 16.84 22.44 -4.44
N TYR A 86 15.59 22.87 -4.22
CA TYR A 86 15.10 24.24 -4.37
C TYR A 86 14.02 24.51 -3.30
N VAL A 87 13.57 25.75 -3.14
CA VAL A 87 12.41 26.06 -2.29
C VAL A 87 11.19 26.18 -3.20
N PRO A 88 10.26 25.19 -3.23
CA PRO A 88 9.08 25.31 -4.06
C PRO A 88 8.23 26.50 -3.63
N LYS A 89 7.52 27.10 -4.61
CA LYS A 89 6.69 28.26 -4.38
C LYS A 89 5.61 27.94 -3.35
N ASN A 90 5.42 28.84 -2.38
CA ASN A 90 4.40 28.75 -1.32
C ASN A 90 4.50 27.50 -0.41
N THR A 91 5.66 26.83 -0.38
CA THR A 91 5.86 25.64 0.45
C THR A 91 6.40 25.90 1.84
N LEU A 92 7.11 27.02 2.04
CA LEU A 92 7.48 27.47 3.38
C LEU A 92 6.21 27.86 4.16
N ASN A 93 5.96 27.19 5.27
CA ASN A 93 4.83 27.44 6.15
C ASN A 93 5.32 27.47 7.60
N PRO A 94 5.49 28.67 8.20
CA PRO A 94 5.93 28.82 9.59
C PRO A 94 5.00 28.17 10.64
N GLU A 95 3.75 27.89 10.28
CA GLU A 95 2.73 27.27 11.12
C GLU A 95 2.45 25.80 10.73
N ALA A 96 3.35 25.16 9.95
CA ALA A 96 3.15 23.78 9.52
C ALA A 96 3.06 22.82 10.72
N GLU A 97 1.91 22.15 10.88
CA GLU A 97 1.75 21.03 11.81
C GLU A 97 2.12 19.70 11.15
N TYR A 98 1.95 19.61 9.83
CA TYR A 98 2.37 18.49 9.00
C TYR A 98 3.88 18.41 8.83
N PHE A 99 4.37 17.23 8.49
CA PHE A 99 5.78 16.96 8.19
C PHE A 99 5.94 16.38 6.78
N ASP A 100 7.15 16.01 6.36
CA ASP A 100 7.35 15.40 5.04
C ASP A 100 7.35 13.87 5.13
N GLN A 101 6.88 13.18 4.10
CA GLN A 101 6.91 11.72 4.08
C GLN A 101 8.32 11.12 4.27
N THR A 102 9.38 11.84 3.91
CA THR A 102 10.78 11.44 4.19
C THR A 102 11.12 11.39 5.68
N ASP A 103 10.35 12.05 6.54
CA ASP A 103 10.50 11.96 7.98
C ASP A 103 10.02 10.61 8.54
N VAL A 104 9.17 9.88 7.82
CA VAL A 104 8.80 8.49 8.19
C VAL A 104 10.02 7.56 8.14
N TYR A 105 10.94 7.76 7.19
CA TYR A 105 12.24 7.08 7.20
C TYR A 105 13.06 7.44 8.44
N GLN A 106 13.06 8.71 8.86
CA GLN A 106 13.78 9.15 10.07
C GLN A 106 13.16 8.57 11.36
N LEU A 107 11.84 8.43 11.41
CA LEU A 107 11.14 7.81 12.54
C LEU A 107 11.51 6.33 12.69
N GLN A 108 11.60 5.59 11.58
CA GLN A 108 12.07 4.19 11.60
C GLN A 108 13.51 4.09 12.13
N LYS A 109 14.40 4.96 11.66
CA LYS A 109 15.78 4.99 12.17
C LYS A 109 15.87 5.37 13.64
N SER A 110 15.05 6.34 14.07
CA SER A 110 15.00 6.79 15.46
C SER A 110 14.47 5.69 16.39
N ALA A 111 13.48 4.92 15.93
CA ALA A 111 13.01 3.73 16.65
C ALA A 111 14.17 2.76 16.92
N ILE A 112 14.96 2.44 15.89
CA ILE A 112 16.08 1.49 16.02
C ILE A 112 17.19 2.06 16.90
N ALA A 113 17.53 3.34 16.73
CA ALA A 113 18.50 4.03 17.58
C ALA A 113 18.06 4.09 19.06
N SER A 114 16.76 4.09 19.33
CA SER A 114 16.20 4.02 20.69
C SER A 114 16.21 2.61 21.29
N GLY A 115 16.71 1.61 20.56
CA GLY A 115 16.83 0.22 21.01
C GLY A 115 15.69 -0.70 20.57
N LYS A 116 14.77 -0.24 19.71
CA LYS A 116 13.75 -1.12 19.12
C LYS A 116 14.43 -2.21 18.29
N LYS A 117 14.04 -3.45 18.55
CA LYS A 117 14.51 -4.62 17.81
C LYS A 117 13.66 -4.89 16.57
N ARG A 118 12.40 -4.46 16.61
CA ARG A 118 11.40 -4.76 15.59
C ARG A 118 10.78 -3.48 15.08
N VAL A 119 10.79 -3.28 13.77
CA VAL A 119 10.17 -2.11 13.12
C VAL A 119 9.25 -2.57 12.01
N ILE A 120 8.01 -2.12 12.06
CA ILE A 120 6.98 -2.41 11.06
C ILE A 120 6.57 -1.12 10.37
N LEU A 121 6.68 -1.10 9.04
CA LEU A 121 6.09 -0.08 8.19
C LEU A 121 4.83 -0.66 7.53
N PHE A 122 3.66 -0.18 7.93
CA PHE A 122 2.37 -0.60 7.38
C PHE A 122 1.85 0.47 6.43
N VAL A 123 1.68 0.12 5.16
CA VAL A 123 1.24 1.03 4.10
C VAL A 123 -0.12 0.60 3.55
N PHE A 124 -1.07 1.51 3.49
CA PHE A 124 -2.30 1.36 2.71
C PHE A 124 -2.17 2.20 1.45
N ASP A 125 -1.93 1.58 0.29
CA ASP A 125 -1.70 2.32 -0.98
C ASP A 125 -2.97 3.13 -1.32
N GLY A 126 -2.82 4.45 -1.53
CA GLY A 126 -3.94 5.32 -1.91
C GLY A 126 -4.98 5.63 -0.82
N MET A 127 -4.79 5.20 0.43
CA MET A 127 -5.75 5.44 1.53
C MET A 127 -5.67 6.87 2.07
N ASP A 128 -6.40 7.79 1.44
CA ASP A 128 -6.53 9.15 1.95
C ASP A 128 -7.47 9.26 3.17
N TRP A 129 -7.65 10.49 3.64
CA TRP A 129 -8.49 10.80 4.79
C TRP A 129 -9.95 10.33 4.61
N ASP A 130 -10.56 10.60 3.47
CA ASP A 130 -11.97 10.26 3.25
C ASP A 130 -12.13 8.76 2.95
N THR A 131 -11.13 8.12 2.31
CA THR A 131 -11.07 6.64 2.21
C THR A 131 -10.97 6.00 3.61
N THR A 132 -10.18 6.59 4.51
CA THR A 132 -10.11 6.13 5.91
C THR A 132 -11.45 6.31 6.61
N ARG A 133 -12.10 7.46 6.45
CA ARG A 133 -13.40 7.77 7.07
C ARG A 133 -14.50 6.83 6.63
N VAL A 134 -14.65 6.63 5.33
CA VAL A 134 -15.74 5.80 4.81
C VAL A 134 -15.59 4.35 5.28
N ALA A 135 -14.36 3.82 5.32
CA ALA A 135 -14.10 2.49 5.86
C ALA A 135 -14.38 2.40 7.37
N ALA A 136 -13.99 3.41 8.16
CA ALA A 136 -14.28 3.46 9.59
C ALA A 136 -15.78 3.56 9.88
N ILE A 137 -16.53 4.35 9.11
CA ILE A 137 -17.99 4.49 9.24
C ILE A 137 -18.68 3.17 8.91
N ALA A 138 -18.33 2.55 7.79
CA ALA A 138 -18.91 1.27 7.37
C ALA A 138 -18.71 0.17 8.43
N LYS A 139 -17.57 0.19 9.13
CA LYS A 139 -17.27 -0.79 10.19
C LYS A 139 -17.98 -0.50 11.51
N SER A 140 -18.04 0.76 11.93
CA SER A 140 -18.48 1.14 13.28
C SER A 140 -19.92 1.64 13.39
N GLY A 141 -20.49 2.11 12.29
CA GLY A 141 -21.72 2.88 12.28
C GLY A 141 -21.63 4.26 12.94
N LYS A 142 -20.42 4.78 13.16
CA LYS A 142 -20.18 6.10 13.75
C LYS A 142 -19.44 6.99 12.78
N VAL A 143 -19.78 8.28 12.79
CA VAL A 143 -19.12 9.26 11.93
C VAL A 143 -17.76 9.63 12.51
N TYR A 144 -16.71 9.32 11.75
CA TYR A 144 -15.33 9.69 12.07
C TYR A 144 -15.03 11.11 11.54
N HIS A 145 -14.58 12.00 12.43
CA HIS A 145 -14.43 13.43 12.13
C HIS A 145 -12.99 13.95 12.09
N GLU A 146 -12.07 13.41 12.89
CA GLU A 146 -10.64 13.77 12.89
C GLU A 146 -9.78 12.77 13.68
N GLY A 147 -8.49 12.68 13.34
CA GLY A 147 -7.45 12.19 14.25
C GLY A 147 -7.39 10.68 14.52
N ARG A 148 -8.12 10.23 15.55
CA ARG A 148 -8.06 8.88 16.14
C ARG A 148 -9.46 8.52 16.67
N GLY A 149 -9.80 7.23 16.82
CA GLY A 149 -11.21 6.77 17.01
C GLY A 149 -11.88 6.51 15.65
N GLU A 150 -13.10 6.01 15.45
CA GLU A 150 -14.04 5.25 16.26
C GLU A 150 -14.50 4.06 15.41
N GLY A 151 -13.61 3.11 15.05
CA GLY A 151 -14.07 1.92 14.32
C GLY A 151 -13.03 0.96 13.77
N LEU A 152 -11.93 1.48 13.22
CA LEU A 152 -10.82 0.65 12.75
C LEU A 152 -9.88 0.36 13.92
N HIS A 153 -9.33 -0.84 13.98
CA HIS A 153 -8.44 -1.24 15.06
C HIS A 153 -7.25 -0.28 15.19
N PHE A 154 -6.64 0.17 14.09
CA PHE A 154 -5.52 1.13 14.18
C PHE A 154 -5.92 2.53 14.65
N LEU A 155 -7.18 2.92 14.43
CA LEU A 155 -7.71 4.17 14.93
C LEU A 155 -8.02 4.09 16.44
N ASP A 156 -8.44 2.92 16.91
CA ASP A 156 -8.98 2.72 18.27
C ASP A 156 -7.96 2.16 19.26
N TYR A 157 -6.89 1.53 18.79
CA TYR A 157 -5.94 0.86 19.65
C TYR A 157 -5.17 1.83 20.57
N ARG A 158 -5.12 1.52 21.88
CA ARG A 158 -4.52 2.36 22.94
C ARG A 158 -3.65 1.58 23.94
N GLY A 159 -3.21 0.36 23.61
CA GLY A 159 -2.41 -0.47 24.53
C GLY A 159 -0.99 0.04 24.79
N VAL A 160 -0.54 1.04 24.04
CA VAL A 160 0.79 1.67 24.13
C VAL A 160 0.69 3.18 23.92
N LYS A 161 1.78 3.93 24.16
CA LYS A 161 1.94 5.29 23.61
C LYS A 161 1.73 5.24 22.10
N THR A 162 0.69 5.94 21.66
CA THR A 162 0.34 6.13 20.25
C THR A 162 0.39 7.62 19.93
N ASP A 163 0.64 7.94 18.66
CA ASP A 163 0.72 9.33 18.21
C ASP A 163 0.23 9.50 16.77
N PHE A 164 -0.34 10.65 16.44
CA PHE A 164 -1.01 10.91 15.17
C PHE A 164 -0.53 12.21 14.54
N GLY A 165 -0.26 12.16 13.25
CA GLY A 165 0.13 13.32 12.46
C GLY A 165 -0.21 13.10 11.00
N TYR A 166 0.35 13.94 10.13
CA TYR A 166 0.08 13.84 8.70
C TYR A 166 1.24 14.45 7.91
N CYS A 167 1.45 13.92 6.70
CA CYS A 167 2.63 14.24 5.91
C CYS A 167 2.31 14.68 4.49
N VAL A 168 3.27 15.40 3.91
CA VAL A 168 3.29 15.78 2.49
C VAL A 168 3.91 14.66 1.66
N THR A 169 3.24 14.29 0.58
CA THR A 169 3.63 13.19 -0.32
C THR A 169 4.14 13.65 -1.68
N SER A 170 4.28 14.97 -1.88
CA SER A 170 4.73 15.52 -3.16
C SER A 170 6.11 14.98 -3.55
N PRO A 171 6.29 14.53 -4.81
CA PRO A 171 7.58 14.02 -5.30
C PRO A 171 8.55 15.18 -5.52
N HIS A 172 9.79 14.90 -5.89
CA HIS A 172 10.73 15.93 -6.35
C HIS A 172 10.26 16.55 -7.68
N ASN A 173 9.83 15.73 -8.62
CA ASN A 173 9.33 16.15 -9.93
C ASN A 173 8.56 15.01 -10.64
N GLU A 174 7.93 15.32 -11.76
CA GLU A 174 7.36 14.33 -12.70
C GLU A 174 7.88 14.57 -14.13
N GLY A 175 7.65 13.61 -15.03
CA GLY A 175 8.00 13.73 -16.44
C GLY A 175 9.48 13.53 -16.74
N THR A 176 10.20 12.84 -15.85
CA THR A 176 11.53 12.30 -16.12
C THR A 176 11.40 11.14 -17.10
N ALA A 177 12.19 11.15 -18.17
CA ALA A 177 12.36 10.05 -19.09
C ALA A 177 13.65 9.31 -18.76
N VAL A 178 13.61 7.99 -18.96
CA VAL A 178 14.65 7.06 -18.56
C VAL A 178 14.86 6.02 -19.65
N ASP A 179 16.01 5.37 -19.64
CA ASP A 179 16.25 4.13 -20.39
C ASP A 179 16.42 2.99 -19.39
N VAL A 180 15.43 2.10 -19.36
CA VAL A 180 15.42 0.91 -18.47
C VAL A 180 16.48 -0.12 -18.84
N ASN A 181 17.01 -0.12 -20.07
CA ASN A 181 18.04 -1.10 -20.45
C ASN A 181 19.41 -0.71 -19.91
N THR A 182 19.68 0.58 -19.84
CA THR A 182 20.95 1.13 -19.34
C THR A 182 20.84 1.66 -17.93
N GLN A 183 19.63 1.70 -17.36
CA GLN A 183 19.32 2.24 -16.05
C GLN A 183 19.81 3.69 -15.89
N THR A 184 19.53 4.53 -16.90
CA THR A 184 19.98 5.93 -16.96
C THR A 184 18.83 6.91 -17.15
N ILE A 185 18.99 8.12 -16.59
CA ILE A 185 18.09 9.26 -16.84
C ILE A 185 18.43 9.94 -18.16
N VAL A 186 17.41 10.28 -18.93
CA VAL A 186 17.54 10.97 -20.22
C VAL A 186 17.33 12.48 -20.09
N ASN A 187 16.36 12.92 -19.28
CA ASN A 187 16.14 14.33 -18.95
C ASN A 187 16.06 14.51 -17.42
N PRO A 188 17.18 14.85 -16.75
CA PRO A 188 17.14 15.17 -15.34
C PRO A 188 16.19 16.35 -15.11
N ASP A 189 15.61 16.43 -13.90
CA ASP A 189 14.62 17.43 -13.46
C ASP A 189 13.20 17.33 -14.05
N GLY A 190 12.98 16.47 -15.04
CA GLY A 190 11.66 16.21 -15.61
C GLY A 190 11.00 17.45 -16.24
N LYS A 191 9.68 17.56 -16.07
CA LYS A 191 8.84 18.60 -16.70
C LYS A 191 8.16 19.52 -15.69
N VAL A 192 7.68 18.95 -14.58
CA VAL A 192 6.99 19.68 -13.53
C VAL A 192 7.63 19.35 -12.20
N ARG A 193 7.97 20.39 -11.45
CA ARG A 193 8.61 20.32 -10.13
C ARG A 193 7.56 20.05 -9.05
N GLY A 194 7.96 19.38 -7.99
CA GLY A 194 7.11 19.15 -6.83
C GLY A 194 7.05 20.33 -5.87
N GLY A 195 6.31 20.13 -4.79
CA GLY A 195 6.06 21.11 -3.73
C GLY A 195 4.63 21.00 -3.21
N TYR A 196 4.41 21.58 -2.03
CA TYR A 196 3.11 21.61 -1.38
C TYR A 196 2.76 23.01 -0.91
N ASP A 197 1.62 23.56 -1.35
CA ASP A 197 1.06 24.86 -1.01
C ASP A 197 -0.17 24.62 -0.13
N ALA A 198 0.03 24.65 1.19
CA ALA A 198 -1.04 24.39 2.16
C ALA A 198 -2.19 25.41 2.07
N SER A 199 -1.95 26.61 1.52
CA SER A 199 -3.02 27.59 1.31
C SER A 199 -4.03 27.18 0.23
N LEU A 200 -3.66 26.22 -0.63
CA LEU A 200 -4.51 25.67 -1.68
C LEU A 200 -4.95 24.24 -1.34
N GLY A 201 -4.01 23.41 -0.88
CA GLY A 201 -4.22 21.99 -0.58
C GLY A 201 -4.82 21.69 0.79
N GLY A 202 -4.88 22.67 1.70
CA GLY A 202 -5.25 22.49 3.10
C GLY A 202 -4.03 22.35 4.01
N ASP A 203 -4.19 22.64 5.29
CA ASP A 203 -3.15 22.49 6.31
C ASP A 203 -3.35 21.26 7.21
N ALA A 204 -4.46 20.53 7.04
CA ALA A 204 -4.70 19.21 7.62
C ALA A 204 -5.59 18.34 6.70
N PRO A 205 -5.58 17.00 6.82
CA PRO A 205 -6.30 16.10 5.92
C PRO A 205 -7.83 16.31 5.89
N TRP A 206 -8.43 16.74 7.00
CA TRP A 206 -9.87 17.02 7.12
C TRP A 206 -10.27 18.44 6.75
N ARG A 207 -9.29 19.30 6.42
CA ARG A 207 -9.57 20.69 6.04
C ARG A 207 -9.98 20.73 4.57
N PRO A 208 -11.03 21.52 4.23
CA PRO A 208 -11.44 21.65 2.84
C PRO A 208 -10.29 22.17 1.95
N VAL A 209 -10.13 21.53 0.80
CA VAL A 209 -9.23 22.01 -0.25
C VAL A 209 -9.78 23.33 -0.80
N THR A 210 -8.97 24.38 -0.79
CA THR A 210 -9.39 25.73 -1.22
C THR A 210 -9.42 25.86 -2.75
N ASP A 211 -8.58 25.09 -3.45
CA ASP A 211 -8.58 24.99 -4.91
C ASP A 211 -8.68 23.53 -5.32
N ALA A 212 -9.86 23.09 -5.75
CA ALA A 212 -10.11 21.68 -6.06
C ALA A 212 -9.19 21.12 -7.16
N ASP A 213 -8.67 21.95 -8.06
CA ASP A 213 -7.73 21.49 -9.09
C ASP A 213 -6.29 21.39 -8.56
N TYR A 214 -6.00 21.92 -7.38
CA TYR A 214 -4.66 21.92 -6.80
C TYR A 214 -4.15 20.51 -6.49
N PRO A 215 -4.82 19.64 -5.71
CA PRO A 215 -4.26 18.36 -5.30
C PRO A 215 -3.77 17.47 -6.45
N ILE A 216 -4.31 17.67 -7.66
CA ILE A 216 -3.99 16.92 -8.88
C ILE A 216 -3.07 17.67 -9.86
N GLY A 217 -2.39 18.72 -9.39
CA GLY A 217 -1.44 19.50 -10.18
C GLY A 217 -2.07 20.36 -11.29
N LYS A 218 -3.38 20.57 -11.29
CA LYS A 218 -4.11 21.32 -12.33
C LYS A 218 -4.46 22.76 -11.96
N SER A 219 -4.16 23.19 -10.73
CA SER A 219 -4.38 24.57 -10.31
C SER A 219 -3.70 25.58 -11.24
N LYS A 220 -4.41 26.67 -11.53
CA LYS A 220 -3.87 27.81 -12.28
C LYS A 220 -2.98 28.72 -11.43
N LYS A 221 -3.03 28.60 -10.09
CA LYS A 221 -2.30 29.45 -9.13
C LYS A 221 -0.89 28.91 -8.84
N THR A 222 -0.82 27.60 -8.57
CA THR A 222 0.42 26.89 -8.27
C THR A 222 0.40 25.54 -9.00
N LYS A 223 1.33 25.33 -9.93
CA LYS A 223 1.52 24.05 -10.60
C LYS A 223 2.54 23.22 -9.84
N HIS A 224 2.29 21.93 -9.71
CA HIS A 224 3.23 20.98 -9.12
C HIS A 224 3.04 19.57 -9.69
N ALA A 225 4.07 18.74 -9.53
CA ALA A 225 3.96 17.29 -9.68
C ALA A 225 3.11 16.72 -8.53
N TYR A 226 2.20 15.80 -8.84
CA TYR A 226 1.42 15.10 -7.81
C TYR A 226 2.02 13.72 -7.50
N ALA A 227 1.67 13.18 -6.34
CA ALA A 227 2.23 11.96 -5.78
C ALA A 227 1.98 10.71 -6.64
N GLU A 228 2.90 9.76 -6.56
CA GLU A 228 2.90 8.49 -7.28
C GLU A 228 3.64 7.46 -6.43
N SER A 229 3.15 6.22 -6.41
CA SER A 229 3.53 5.20 -5.42
C SER A 229 5.04 4.93 -5.33
N SER A 230 5.78 4.98 -6.44
CA SER A 230 7.22 4.69 -6.41
C SER A 230 8.05 5.83 -5.80
N ALA A 231 7.72 7.08 -6.11
CA ALA A 231 8.39 8.24 -5.51
C ALA A 231 8.06 8.40 -4.01
N THR A 232 6.83 8.10 -3.63
CA THR A 232 6.38 8.16 -2.23
C THR A 232 6.92 7.00 -1.41
N ALA A 233 6.92 5.77 -1.94
CA ALA A 233 7.55 4.64 -1.29
C ALA A 233 9.07 4.84 -1.14
N THR A 234 9.75 5.40 -2.14
CA THR A 234 11.15 5.83 -2.01
C THR A 234 11.32 6.86 -0.89
N SER A 235 10.37 7.78 -0.70
CA SER A 235 10.42 8.72 0.43
C SER A 235 10.31 8.00 1.78
N LEU A 236 9.41 7.01 1.89
CA LEU A 236 9.22 6.19 3.10
C LEU A 236 10.44 5.32 3.44
N THR A 237 11.16 4.82 2.43
CA THR A 237 12.22 3.79 2.61
C THR A 237 13.64 4.35 2.48
N CYS A 238 13.84 5.46 1.78
CA CYS A 238 15.16 6.08 1.58
C CYS A 238 15.31 7.46 2.21
N GLY A 239 14.20 8.12 2.62
CA GLY A 239 14.26 9.45 3.23
C GLY A 239 14.70 10.56 2.27
N ILE A 240 14.42 10.41 0.97
CA ILE A 240 14.68 11.42 -0.05
C ILE A 240 13.45 11.63 -0.94
N LYS A 241 13.34 12.82 -1.55
CA LYS A 241 12.43 13.02 -2.67
C LYS A 241 13.09 12.59 -3.97
N THR A 242 12.32 11.96 -4.85
CA THR A 242 12.74 11.57 -6.20
C THR A 242 11.63 11.83 -7.22
N TYR A 243 11.86 11.51 -8.49
CA TYR A 243 10.88 11.68 -9.54
C TYR A 243 9.83 10.56 -9.53
N ASN A 244 8.62 10.86 -10.00
CA ASN A 244 7.59 9.82 -10.23
C ASN A 244 8.12 8.72 -11.16
N ASP A 245 7.78 7.47 -10.87
CA ASP A 245 8.29 6.23 -11.49
C ASP A 245 9.67 5.74 -11.00
N ALA A 246 10.39 6.48 -10.16
CA ALA A 246 11.69 6.06 -9.62
C ALA A 246 11.58 5.02 -8.50
N MET A 247 12.45 4.01 -8.51
CA MET A 247 12.53 2.97 -7.47
C MET A 247 13.86 3.12 -6.72
N ASN A 248 13.84 3.76 -5.55
CA ASN A 248 15.01 3.97 -4.68
C ASN A 248 16.24 4.60 -5.36
N VAL A 249 16.03 5.41 -6.40
CA VAL A 249 17.10 6.22 -6.99
C VAL A 249 16.83 7.69 -6.70
N ASP A 250 17.89 8.49 -6.64
CA ASP A 250 17.73 9.93 -6.52
C ASP A 250 17.23 10.56 -7.84
N PHE A 251 17.00 11.87 -7.84
CA PHE A 251 16.48 12.56 -9.02
C PHE A 251 17.41 12.56 -10.25
N MET A 252 18.64 12.07 -10.09
CA MET A 252 19.63 11.87 -11.15
C MET A 252 19.78 10.39 -11.54
N GLY A 253 18.96 9.50 -10.98
CA GLY A 253 18.97 8.06 -11.23
C GLY A 253 20.11 7.33 -10.54
N ARG A 254 20.75 7.93 -9.52
CA ARG A 254 21.81 7.29 -8.74
C ARG A 254 21.21 6.47 -7.61
N GLU A 255 21.80 5.33 -7.32
CA GLU A 255 21.35 4.43 -6.25
C GLU A 255 21.23 5.15 -4.90
N VAL A 256 20.13 4.92 -4.21
CA VAL A 256 19.98 5.21 -2.79
C VAL A 256 19.62 3.91 -2.08
N GLN A 257 20.36 3.60 -1.02
CA GLN A 257 20.14 2.37 -0.27
C GLN A 257 18.93 2.54 0.66
N PRO A 258 17.87 1.73 0.50
CA PRO A 258 16.71 1.78 1.39
C PRO A 258 17.06 1.28 2.79
N ILE A 259 16.22 1.64 3.77
CA ILE A 259 16.38 1.27 5.17
C ILE A 259 16.48 -0.24 5.35
N ALA A 260 15.71 -1.03 4.60
CA ALA A 260 15.74 -2.48 4.69
C ALA A 260 17.14 -3.05 4.40
N ARG A 261 17.81 -2.57 3.33
CA ARG A 261 19.18 -2.98 3.01
C ARG A 261 20.18 -2.50 4.06
N THR A 262 20.03 -1.26 4.54
CA THR A 262 20.88 -0.73 5.62
C THR A 262 20.80 -1.60 6.87
N LEU A 263 19.58 -2.00 7.26
CA LEU A 263 19.35 -2.84 8.44
C LEU A 263 19.79 -4.29 8.22
N GLN A 264 19.69 -4.80 6.99
CA GLN A 264 20.20 -6.12 6.66
C GLN A 264 21.71 -6.20 6.85
N ASP A 265 22.45 -5.15 6.47
CA ASP A 265 23.88 -5.04 6.71
C ASP A 265 24.21 -4.99 8.23
N ASP A 266 23.27 -4.48 9.04
CA ASP A 266 23.34 -4.44 10.51
C ASP A 266 22.80 -5.72 11.20
N GLY A 267 22.52 -6.78 10.44
CA GLY A 267 22.10 -8.09 10.95
C GLY A 267 20.60 -8.25 11.22
N PHE A 268 19.75 -7.33 10.74
CA PHE A 268 18.30 -7.52 10.79
C PHE A 268 17.84 -8.54 9.75
N ALA A 269 16.86 -9.36 10.11
CA ALA A 269 16.07 -10.09 9.11
C ALA A 269 15.07 -9.12 8.45
N ILE A 270 14.88 -9.24 7.13
CA ILE A 270 14.06 -8.31 6.34
C ILE A 270 12.87 -9.01 5.72
N GLY A 271 11.66 -8.48 5.93
CA GLY A 271 10.43 -8.98 5.31
C GLY A 271 9.65 -7.94 4.52
N VAL A 272 8.96 -8.40 3.47
CA VAL A 272 8.03 -7.60 2.66
C VAL A 272 6.78 -8.43 2.37
N VAL A 273 5.62 -7.89 2.69
CA VAL A 273 4.30 -8.50 2.48
C VAL A 273 3.40 -7.52 1.74
N THR A 274 2.66 -7.99 0.73
CA THR A 274 1.73 -7.14 -0.04
C THR A 274 0.51 -7.90 -0.56
N SER A 275 -0.66 -7.26 -0.63
CA SER A 275 -1.84 -7.82 -1.30
C SER A 275 -1.79 -7.75 -2.84
N VAL A 276 -0.83 -7.03 -3.41
CA VAL A 276 -0.65 -6.84 -4.87
C VAL A 276 0.65 -7.54 -5.35
N PRO A 277 1.03 -7.49 -6.65
CA PRO A 277 2.23 -8.16 -7.12
C PRO A 277 3.50 -7.80 -6.36
N ILE A 278 4.32 -8.81 -6.07
CA ILE A 278 5.54 -8.72 -5.24
C ILE A 278 6.53 -7.61 -5.63
N SER A 279 6.58 -7.20 -6.90
CA SER A 279 7.45 -6.15 -7.41
C SER A 279 6.70 -4.88 -7.84
N HIS A 280 5.48 -4.71 -7.35
CA HIS A 280 4.78 -3.42 -7.43
C HIS A 280 5.60 -2.31 -6.73
N ALA A 281 5.23 -1.04 -6.94
CA ALA A 281 6.05 0.10 -6.56
C ALA A 281 6.41 0.12 -5.06
N THR A 282 5.43 0.00 -4.18
CA THR A 282 5.64 0.01 -2.72
C THR A 282 6.53 -1.16 -2.26
N PRO A 283 6.21 -2.45 -2.55
CA PRO A 283 7.03 -3.57 -2.08
C PRO A 283 8.40 -3.60 -2.79
N GLY A 284 8.48 -3.18 -4.05
CA GLY A 284 9.75 -3.00 -4.75
C GLY A 284 10.64 -1.96 -4.07
N CYS A 285 10.10 -0.79 -3.71
CA CYS A 285 10.84 0.27 -3.02
C CYS A 285 11.23 -0.09 -1.59
N ALA A 286 10.70 -1.17 -1.01
CA ALA A 286 11.22 -1.69 0.25
C ALA A 286 12.70 -2.11 0.14
N TYR A 287 13.17 -2.53 -1.05
CA TYR A 287 14.49 -3.15 -1.19
C TYR A 287 15.23 -2.87 -2.51
N ALA A 288 14.55 -2.94 -3.65
CA ALA A 288 15.12 -2.93 -5.00
C ALA A 288 15.42 -1.52 -5.52
N ASN A 289 16.27 -1.42 -6.54
CA ASN A 289 16.54 -0.17 -7.25
C ASN A 289 16.31 -0.31 -8.75
N ASN A 290 15.66 0.68 -9.33
CA ASN A 290 15.47 0.77 -10.78
C ASN A 290 15.12 2.22 -11.15
N VAL A 291 15.50 2.65 -12.34
CA VAL A 291 15.08 3.97 -12.83
C VAL A 291 13.60 4.02 -13.21
N HIS A 292 12.91 2.88 -13.30
CA HIS A 292 11.48 2.83 -13.57
C HIS A 292 10.75 1.70 -12.81
N ARG A 293 9.62 2.02 -12.20
CA ARG A 293 8.71 1.08 -11.50
C ARG A 293 8.12 -0.06 -12.33
N ASN A 294 8.26 -0.02 -13.65
CA ASN A 294 7.62 -0.98 -14.55
C ASN A 294 8.55 -2.10 -14.99
N ASP A 295 9.81 -2.11 -14.53
CA ASP A 295 10.80 -3.17 -14.78
C ASP A 295 10.64 -4.34 -13.78
N TYR A 296 9.42 -4.93 -13.75
CA TYR A 296 8.96 -5.82 -12.68
C TYR A 296 9.85 -7.04 -12.43
N GLN A 297 10.28 -7.75 -13.47
CA GLN A 297 11.14 -8.92 -13.30
C GLN A 297 12.51 -8.52 -12.74
N ASP A 298 13.05 -7.37 -13.13
CA ASP A 298 14.34 -6.89 -12.63
C ASP A 298 14.27 -6.44 -11.17
N LEU A 299 13.19 -5.74 -10.82
CA LEU A 299 12.85 -5.41 -9.43
C LEU A 299 12.69 -6.67 -8.57
N THR A 300 12.02 -7.70 -9.10
CA THR A 300 11.92 -9.00 -8.41
C THR A 300 13.29 -9.64 -8.22
N ARG A 301 14.19 -9.57 -9.21
CA ARG A 301 15.55 -10.11 -9.08
C ARG A 301 16.30 -9.48 -7.92
N ASP A 302 16.23 -8.16 -7.76
CA ASP A 302 16.78 -7.48 -6.58
C ASP A 302 16.17 -8.00 -5.27
N LEU A 303 14.83 -8.06 -5.20
CA LEU A 303 14.09 -8.52 -4.02
C LEU A 303 14.49 -9.93 -3.58
N ILE A 304 14.74 -10.84 -4.52
CA ILE A 304 15.09 -12.25 -4.24
C ILE A 304 16.59 -12.53 -4.34
N GLY A 305 17.42 -11.50 -4.57
CA GLY A 305 18.87 -11.58 -4.66
C GLY A 305 19.41 -12.38 -5.85
N ARG A 306 18.78 -12.21 -7.01
CA ARG A 306 19.29 -12.57 -8.33
C ARG A 306 19.94 -11.35 -8.99
N PRO A 307 20.87 -11.52 -9.93
CA PRO A 307 21.42 -10.40 -10.69
C PRO A 307 20.34 -9.64 -11.46
N SER A 308 20.25 -8.34 -11.25
CA SER A 308 19.41 -7.41 -12.00
C SER A 308 20.27 -6.56 -12.93
N VAL A 309 19.66 -5.73 -13.78
CA VAL A 309 20.39 -4.76 -14.61
C VAL A 309 21.09 -3.72 -13.73
N TYR A 310 20.41 -3.25 -12.67
CA TYR A 310 20.95 -2.25 -11.75
C TYR A 310 22.06 -2.85 -10.86
N HIS A 311 21.87 -4.10 -10.40
CA HIS A 311 22.80 -4.84 -9.54
C HIS A 311 23.26 -6.14 -10.23
N PRO A 312 24.22 -6.07 -11.18
CA PRO A 312 24.68 -7.26 -11.91
C PRO A 312 25.41 -8.29 -11.03
N GLY A 313 25.85 -7.90 -9.83
CA GLY A 313 26.40 -8.82 -8.82
C GLY A 313 25.34 -9.58 -8.02
N GLY A 314 24.07 -9.17 -8.13
CA GLY A 314 22.99 -9.60 -7.25
C GLY A 314 23.07 -8.94 -5.87
N LEU A 315 21.90 -8.72 -5.26
CA LEU A 315 21.78 -8.32 -3.87
C LEU A 315 21.65 -9.55 -2.95
N SER A 316 21.72 -9.33 -1.64
CA SER A 316 21.40 -10.37 -0.66
C SER A 316 19.97 -10.89 -0.84
N GLY A 317 19.02 -10.05 -1.25
CA GLY A 317 17.58 -10.32 -1.26
C GLY A 317 16.98 -10.31 0.15
N VAL A 318 15.67 -10.12 0.26
CA VAL A 318 14.93 -10.12 1.54
C VAL A 318 14.87 -11.53 2.14
N ASP A 319 14.64 -11.64 3.45
CA ASP A 319 14.48 -12.92 4.15
C ASP A 319 13.07 -13.50 4.01
N VAL A 320 12.07 -12.64 3.87
CA VAL A 320 10.69 -13.02 3.57
C VAL A 320 10.12 -12.10 2.49
N LEU A 321 9.53 -12.69 1.45
CA LEU A 321 8.73 -11.97 0.45
C LEU A 321 7.43 -12.73 0.23
N ILE A 322 6.28 -12.12 0.51
CA ILE A 322 4.97 -12.75 0.29
C ILE A 322 4.06 -11.76 -0.44
N GLY A 323 3.52 -12.15 -1.60
CA GLY A 323 2.66 -11.25 -2.36
C GLY A 323 1.91 -11.89 -3.51
N GLY A 324 1.26 -11.02 -4.28
CA GLY A 324 0.54 -11.36 -5.50
C GLY A 324 1.46 -11.58 -6.71
N GLY A 325 0.85 -11.76 -7.88
CA GLY A 325 1.47 -11.83 -9.21
C GLY A 325 1.31 -13.18 -9.90
N TRP A 326 0.88 -14.20 -9.15
CA TRP A 326 0.75 -15.56 -9.65
C TRP A 326 -0.20 -15.65 -10.86
N GLY A 327 0.18 -16.46 -11.85
CA GLY A 327 -0.63 -16.74 -13.04
C GLY A 327 -0.77 -15.60 -14.05
N ILE A 328 -0.11 -14.44 -13.86
CA ILE A 328 -0.17 -13.32 -14.80
C ILE A 328 0.89 -13.46 -15.89
N GLU A 329 0.51 -14.09 -16.99
CA GLU A 329 1.37 -14.34 -18.15
C GLU A 329 1.36 -13.19 -19.17
N LYS A 330 2.51 -12.95 -19.80
CA LYS A 330 2.66 -11.95 -20.86
C LYS A 330 3.78 -12.35 -21.83
N ASP A 331 3.47 -12.39 -23.13
CA ASP A 331 4.44 -12.80 -24.15
C ASP A 331 5.54 -11.76 -24.36
N LYS A 332 5.20 -10.47 -24.23
CA LYS A 332 6.11 -9.34 -24.43
C LYS A 332 5.71 -8.19 -23.52
N ASP A 333 6.68 -7.60 -22.82
CA ASP A 333 6.46 -6.41 -22.02
C ASP A 333 7.52 -5.33 -22.28
N GLY A 334 7.21 -4.41 -23.21
CA GLY A 334 8.17 -3.36 -23.60
C GLY A 334 8.49 -2.37 -22.48
N SER A 335 7.66 -2.26 -21.44
CA SER A 335 7.98 -1.41 -20.28
C SER A 335 9.09 -1.97 -19.40
N GLN A 336 9.37 -3.27 -19.53
CA GLN A 336 10.43 -4.00 -18.82
C GLN A 336 11.72 -4.10 -19.65
N GLY A 337 11.86 -3.30 -20.71
CA GLY A 337 13.08 -3.29 -21.51
C GLY A 337 13.38 -4.62 -22.24
N LYS A 338 14.66 -4.84 -22.54
CA LYS A 338 15.18 -6.01 -23.27
C LYS A 338 15.46 -7.21 -22.37
N ASN A 339 15.52 -7.01 -21.05
CA ASN A 339 15.74 -8.03 -20.02
C ASN A 339 14.45 -8.78 -19.63
N TYR A 340 13.29 -8.39 -20.17
CA TYR A 340 12.05 -9.13 -20.00
C TYR A 340 12.14 -10.54 -20.59
N VAL A 341 11.78 -11.53 -19.77
CA VAL A 341 11.66 -12.93 -20.18
C VAL A 341 10.18 -13.27 -20.36
N PRO A 342 9.74 -13.74 -21.55
CA PRO A 342 8.35 -14.18 -21.76
C PRO A 342 7.90 -15.23 -20.76
N GLY A 343 6.64 -15.12 -20.32
CA GLY A 343 6.07 -15.94 -19.25
C GLY A 343 5.41 -15.05 -18.22
N ASN A 344 5.57 -15.38 -16.94
CA ASN A 344 4.98 -14.58 -15.87
C ASN A 344 5.58 -13.17 -15.83
N LYS A 345 4.70 -12.17 -15.78
CA LYS A 345 5.04 -10.74 -15.87
C LYS A 345 5.96 -10.27 -14.75
N TYR A 346 5.87 -10.86 -13.56
CA TYR A 346 6.53 -10.36 -12.35
C TYR A 346 7.76 -11.19 -11.94
N ILE A 347 7.86 -12.45 -12.36
CA ILE A 347 9.04 -13.29 -12.09
C ILE A 347 9.29 -14.26 -13.24
N ALA A 348 10.53 -14.33 -13.73
CA ALA A 348 10.89 -15.31 -14.73
C ALA A 348 10.93 -16.72 -14.12
N ALA A 349 10.45 -17.74 -14.85
CA ALA A 349 10.40 -19.12 -14.36
C ALA A 349 11.79 -19.65 -13.91
N ALA A 350 12.85 -19.25 -14.62
CA ALA A 350 14.22 -19.62 -14.26
C ALA A 350 14.70 -18.95 -12.95
N ASP A 351 14.27 -17.71 -12.69
CA ASP A 351 14.59 -17.03 -11.43
C ASP A 351 13.84 -17.67 -10.25
N LEU A 352 12.54 -18.00 -10.44
CA LEU A 352 11.76 -18.72 -9.44
C LEU A 352 12.37 -20.08 -9.11
N ALA A 353 12.73 -20.88 -10.12
CA ALA A 353 13.36 -22.18 -9.91
C ALA A 353 14.73 -22.06 -9.21
N ALA A 354 15.53 -21.03 -9.54
CA ALA A 354 16.87 -20.85 -8.98
C ALA A 354 16.87 -20.44 -7.50
N ILE A 355 15.80 -19.80 -7.01
CA ILE A 355 15.71 -19.38 -5.61
C ILE A 355 15.18 -20.46 -4.68
N ASP A 356 14.52 -21.48 -5.23
CA ASP A 356 13.88 -22.57 -4.49
C ASP A 356 14.89 -23.52 -3.85
N VAL A 357 14.72 -23.82 -2.56
CA VAL A 357 15.53 -24.79 -1.80
C VAL A 357 15.53 -26.18 -2.42
N ASP A 358 14.44 -26.58 -3.08
CA ASP A 358 14.36 -27.87 -3.76
C ASP A 358 15.33 -27.97 -4.94
N ASN A 359 15.77 -26.83 -5.47
CA ASN A 359 16.79 -26.71 -6.51
C ASN A 359 18.14 -26.19 -5.97
N GLY A 360 18.35 -26.21 -4.65
CA GLY A 360 19.58 -25.73 -3.99
C GLY A 360 19.62 -24.21 -3.75
N GLY A 361 18.50 -23.52 -3.91
CA GLY A 361 18.32 -22.11 -3.60
C GLY A 361 18.17 -21.82 -2.11
N LYS A 362 17.79 -20.58 -1.78
CA LYS A 362 17.75 -20.07 -0.40
C LYS A 362 16.34 -19.92 0.19
N TYR A 363 15.30 -20.01 -0.64
CA TYR A 363 13.90 -19.82 -0.23
C TYR A 363 13.13 -21.11 -0.26
N VAL A 364 12.36 -21.36 0.79
CA VAL A 364 11.20 -22.23 0.72
C VAL A 364 10.13 -21.50 -0.09
N VAL A 365 9.67 -22.10 -1.18
CA VAL A 365 8.66 -21.50 -2.06
C VAL A 365 7.28 -22.01 -1.66
N ALA A 366 6.43 -21.10 -1.21
CA ALA A 366 4.99 -21.32 -1.07
C ALA A 366 4.30 -20.63 -2.25
N GLN A 367 3.55 -21.36 -3.07
CA GLN A 367 2.80 -20.74 -4.16
C GLN A 367 1.42 -21.35 -4.29
N ARG A 368 0.49 -20.57 -4.86
CA ARG A 368 -0.85 -21.06 -5.13
C ARG A 368 -0.80 -22.42 -5.84
N THR A 369 -1.42 -23.43 -5.24
CA THR A 369 -1.33 -24.84 -5.66
C THR A 369 -2.73 -25.40 -5.90
N PRO A 370 -3.02 -25.93 -7.09
CA PRO A 370 -4.35 -26.44 -7.42
C PRO A 370 -4.88 -27.47 -6.40
N GLY A 371 -6.06 -27.21 -5.85
CA GLY A 371 -6.75 -28.08 -4.91
C GLY A 371 -6.22 -28.09 -3.47
N VAL A 372 -5.19 -27.30 -3.15
CA VAL A 372 -4.64 -27.19 -1.79
C VAL A 372 -4.99 -25.83 -1.21
N ALA A 373 -5.43 -25.80 0.05
CA ALA A 373 -5.76 -24.54 0.71
C ALA A 373 -4.52 -23.64 0.82
N GLY A 374 -4.63 -22.37 0.42
CA GLY A 374 -3.51 -21.41 0.47
C GLY A 374 -2.85 -21.32 1.86
N PRO A 375 -3.62 -21.22 2.96
CA PRO A 375 -3.07 -21.21 4.32
C PRO A 375 -2.32 -22.50 4.69
N THR A 376 -2.71 -23.65 4.14
CA THR A 376 -1.98 -24.92 4.32
C THR A 376 -0.63 -24.85 3.63
N VAL A 377 -0.58 -24.45 2.35
CA VAL A 377 0.68 -24.29 1.62
C VAL A 377 1.62 -23.32 2.34
N LEU A 378 1.09 -22.17 2.77
CA LEU A 378 1.90 -21.15 3.44
C LEU A 378 2.41 -21.64 4.81
N SER A 379 1.56 -22.27 5.62
CA SER A 379 1.97 -22.74 6.95
C SER A 379 2.99 -23.88 6.90
N GLU A 380 2.87 -24.81 5.95
CA GLU A 380 3.88 -25.86 5.72
C GLU A 380 5.24 -25.26 5.35
N ALA A 381 5.25 -24.28 4.45
CA ALA A 381 6.46 -23.58 4.05
C ALA A 381 7.08 -22.78 5.21
N VAL A 382 6.27 -22.14 6.06
CA VAL A 382 6.74 -21.47 7.28
C VAL A 382 7.44 -22.48 8.21
N GLN A 383 6.85 -23.65 8.44
CA GLN A 383 7.48 -24.68 9.27
C GLN A 383 8.81 -25.15 8.68
N GLN A 384 8.86 -25.42 7.38
CA GLN A 384 10.09 -25.83 6.70
C GLN A 384 11.17 -24.74 6.76
N ALA A 385 10.79 -23.47 6.57
CA ALA A 385 11.71 -22.33 6.62
C ALA A 385 12.33 -22.18 8.01
N LYS A 386 11.52 -22.27 9.06
CA LYS A 386 11.97 -22.19 10.46
C LYS A 386 12.87 -23.37 10.85
N GLN A 387 12.49 -24.60 10.48
CA GLN A 387 13.24 -25.81 10.82
C GLN A 387 14.64 -25.86 10.20
N ASN A 388 14.79 -25.27 9.01
CA ASN A 388 16.02 -25.38 8.22
C ASN A 388 16.80 -24.06 8.10
N ASP A 389 16.42 -23.04 8.88
CA ASP A 389 16.96 -21.68 8.80
C ASP A 389 17.02 -21.16 7.36
N LYS A 390 15.88 -21.24 6.65
CA LYS A 390 15.72 -20.78 5.27
C LYS A 390 14.88 -19.52 5.21
N ARG A 391 14.93 -18.88 4.04
CA ARG A 391 14.07 -17.74 3.70
C ARG A 391 12.72 -18.23 3.18
N LEU A 392 11.73 -17.35 3.13
CA LEU A 392 10.38 -17.68 2.65
C LEU A 392 10.01 -16.82 1.44
N PHE A 393 9.58 -17.45 0.35
CA PHE A 393 9.02 -16.79 -0.81
C PHE A 393 7.58 -17.29 -1.03
N GLY A 394 6.60 -16.42 -0.80
CA GLY A 394 5.18 -16.68 -0.97
C GLY A 394 4.62 -15.99 -2.21
N TYR A 395 4.06 -16.77 -3.15
CA TYR A 395 3.59 -16.27 -4.43
C TYR A 395 2.17 -16.72 -4.75
N PHE A 396 1.23 -15.81 -4.50
CA PHE A 396 -0.20 -16.04 -4.61
C PHE A 396 -0.84 -15.02 -5.56
N GLY A 397 -2.17 -14.98 -5.57
CA GLY A 397 -2.95 -14.09 -6.41
C GLY A 397 -4.01 -14.84 -7.23
N ALA A 398 -5.03 -14.09 -7.63
CA ALA A 398 -6.12 -14.56 -8.45
C ALA A 398 -6.22 -13.72 -9.74
N GLN A 399 -7.44 -13.37 -10.16
CA GLN A 399 -7.65 -12.43 -11.25
C GLN A 399 -6.85 -11.14 -11.01
N GLY A 400 -6.24 -10.60 -12.06
CA GLY A 400 -5.43 -9.36 -11.98
C GLY A 400 -4.07 -9.50 -11.30
N GLY A 401 -3.79 -10.61 -10.61
CA GLY A 401 -2.53 -10.88 -9.92
C GLY A 401 -2.46 -10.26 -8.52
N HIS A 402 -3.58 -9.80 -7.97
CA HIS A 402 -3.71 -9.42 -6.56
C HIS A 402 -4.46 -10.51 -5.79
N LEU A 403 -4.50 -10.40 -4.47
CA LEU A 403 -5.38 -11.23 -3.66
C LEU A 403 -6.85 -10.93 -4.02
N PRO A 404 -7.78 -11.90 -3.90
CA PRO A 404 -9.20 -11.64 -4.09
C PRO A 404 -9.68 -10.47 -3.21
N TYR A 405 -10.31 -9.46 -3.83
CA TYR A 405 -10.91 -8.34 -3.11
C TYR A 405 -11.88 -8.82 -2.02
N GLN A 406 -11.58 -8.44 -0.78
CA GLN A 406 -12.57 -8.39 0.28
C GLN A 406 -13.53 -7.22 -0.01
N THR A 407 -14.84 -7.45 -0.01
CA THR A 407 -15.87 -6.41 -0.13
C THR A 407 -16.20 -5.81 1.24
N ALA A 408 -16.93 -4.69 1.28
CA ALA A 408 -17.20 -3.95 2.52
C ALA A 408 -17.93 -4.78 3.59
N ASP A 409 -18.67 -5.82 3.18
CA ASP A 409 -19.35 -6.77 4.06
C ASP A 409 -18.47 -7.96 4.50
N GLY A 410 -17.18 -7.94 4.15
CA GLY A 410 -16.20 -8.97 4.50
C GLY A 410 -16.24 -10.23 3.62
N LYS A 411 -17.02 -10.22 2.54
CA LYS A 411 -17.08 -11.32 1.57
C LYS A 411 -16.13 -11.09 0.38
N TYR A 412 -16.25 -11.91 -0.66
CA TYR A 412 -15.39 -11.90 -1.85
C TYR A 412 -16.24 -11.94 -3.11
N ASN A 413 -17.20 -11.03 -3.22
CA ASN A 413 -18.14 -10.95 -4.34
C ASN A 413 -18.24 -9.52 -4.86
N PRO A 414 -17.14 -8.98 -5.42
CA PRO A 414 -17.10 -7.59 -5.86
C PRO A 414 -18.20 -7.32 -6.90
N VAL A 415 -18.68 -6.09 -6.91
CA VAL A 415 -19.66 -5.61 -7.90
C VAL A 415 -18.99 -4.82 -9.01
N VAL A 416 -19.80 -4.38 -9.99
CA VAL A 416 -19.31 -3.65 -11.16
C VAL A 416 -18.53 -2.40 -10.75
N SER A 417 -17.42 -2.19 -11.45
CA SER A 417 -16.59 -0.99 -11.33
C SER A 417 -17.00 0.05 -12.36
N TYR A 418 -16.63 1.31 -12.15
CA TYR A 418 -16.89 2.34 -13.15
C TYR A 418 -16.12 2.05 -14.44
N GLY A 419 -16.70 2.38 -15.58
CA GLY A 419 -15.99 2.41 -16.85
C GLY A 419 -16.44 3.54 -17.76
N SER A 420 -15.52 4.08 -18.54
CA SER A 420 -15.71 5.33 -19.30
C SER A 420 -16.91 5.29 -20.26
N SER A 421 -17.09 4.19 -21.00
CA SER A 421 -18.21 4.03 -21.93
C SER A 421 -19.29 3.07 -21.41
N LYS A 422 -18.88 2.01 -20.72
CA LYS A 422 -19.75 0.99 -20.09
C LYS A 422 -19.12 0.58 -18.76
N PRO A 423 -19.93 0.06 -17.80
CA PRO A 423 -19.40 -0.52 -16.57
C PRO A 423 -18.32 -1.56 -16.86
N VAL A 424 -17.26 -1.55 -16.04
CA VAL A 424 -16.28 -2.64 -16.03
C VAL A 424 -16.91 -3.80 -15.26
N LYS A 425 -16.84 -5.00 -15.84
CA LYS A 425 -17.40 -6.19 -15.20
C LYS A 425 -16.73 -6.40 -13.84
N ALA A 426 -17.54 -6.84 -12.88
CA ALA A 426 -17.04 -7.34 -11.61
C ALA A 426 -16.02 -8.47 -11.83
N GLU A 427 -15.05 -8.56 -10.94
CA GLU A 427 -14.24 -9.77 -10.83
C GLU A 427 -15.11 -10.90 -10.29
N VAL A 428 -14.82 -12.13 -10.72
CA VAL A 428 -15.58 -13.30 -10.28
C VAL A 428 -14.58 -14.35 -9.86
N TYR A 429 -14.60 -14.68 -8.58
CA TYR A 429 -13.71 -15.68 -8.01
C TYR A 429 -14.40 -17.04 -8.00
N SER A 430 -13.69 -18.04 -8.50
CA SER A 430 -14.09 -19.43 -8.35
C SER A 430 -13.85 -19.91 -6.92
N GLU A 431 -14.41 -21.07 -6.54
CA GLU A 431 -14.07 -21.72 -5.27
C GLU A 431 -12.55 -21.95 -5.14
N ALA A 432 -11.88 -22.27 -6.24
CA ALA A 432 -10.42 -22.44 -6.27
C ALA A 432 -9.68 -21.12 -6.01
N ASP A 433 -10.13 -20.01 -6.57
CA ASP A 433 -9.48 -18.70 -6.34
C ASP A 433 -9.54 -18.28 -4.88
N LEU A 434 -10.63 -18.62 -4.17
CA LEU A 434 -10.77 -18.31 -2.74
C LEU A 434 -10.06 -19.34 -1.86
N HIS A 435 -10.19 -20.63 -2.17
CA HIS A 435 -9.62 -21.71 -1.38
C HIS A 435 -8.08 -21.76 -1.45
N GLU A 436 -7.51 -21.55 -2.63
CA GLU A 436 -6.06 -21.66 -2.88
C GLU A 436 -5.30 -20.34 -2.62
N SER A 437 -6.02 -19.25 -2.32
CA SER A 437 -5.43 -17.97 -1.93
C SER A 437 -5.18 -17.88 -0.43
N VAL A 438 -4.43 -16.86 -0.04
CA VAL A 438 -4.19 -16.44 1.34
C VAL A 438 -4.80 -15.07 1.58
N LYS A 439 -4.91 -14.68 2.85
CA LYS A 439 -5.30 -13.33 3.30
C LYS A 439 -4.09 -12.54 3.80
N LEU A 440 -4.23 -11.21 3.82
CA LEU A 440 -3.13 -10.31 4.20
C LEU A 440 -2.67 -10.50 5.66
N ASP A 441 -3.59 -10.81 6.57
CA ASP A 441 -3.29 -11.11 7.98
C ASP A 441 -2.51 -12.43 8.13
N GLU A 442 -2.90 -13.47 7.40
CA GLU A 442 -2.20 -14.76 7.35
C GLU A 442 -0.77 -14.58 6.80
N MET A 443 -0.61 -13.79 5.75
CA MET A 443 0.70 -13.46 5.18
C MET A 443 1.58 -12.67 6.14
N ALA A 444 1.01 -11.67 6.82
CA ALA A 444 1.72 -10.85 7.80
C ALA A 444 2.23 -11.70 8.97
N LEU A 445 1.37 -12.56 9.54
CA LEU A 445 1.75 -13.45 10.63
C LEU A 445 2.80 -14.49 10.18
N ALA A 446 2.65 -15.07 8.98
CA ALA A 446 3.64 -15.99 8.42
C ALA A 446 5.02 -15.33 8.26
N ALA A 447 5.06 -14.06 7.81
CA ALA A 447 6.31 -13.33 7.70
C ALA A 447 6.96 -13.08 9.05
N ILE A 448 6.19 -12.59 10.04
CA ILE A 448 6.69 -12.38 11.39
C ILE A 448 7.25 -13.68 11.98
N ASP A 449 6.55 -14.81 11.80
CA ASP A 449 6.96 -16.12 12.32
C ASP A 449 8.33 -16.59 11.78
N VAL A 450 8.62 -16.32 10.50
CA VAL A 450 9.91 -16.66 9.90
C VAL A 450 10.99 -15.64 10.30
N LEU A 451 10.67 -14.34 10.30
CA LEU A 451 11.63 -13.31 10.68
C LEU A 451 12.11 -13.47 12.13
N ASP A 452 11.18 -13.71 13.06
CA ASP A 452 11.47 -13.85 14.49
C ASP A 452 12.26 -15.14 14.80
N ALA A 453 12.12 -16.18 13.97
CA ALA A 453 12.95 -17.37 14.05
C ALA A 453 14.37 -17.17 13.51
N ARG A 454 14.56 -16.21 12.59
CA ARG A 454 15.85 -15.96 11.91
C ARG A 454 16.74 -14.96 12.65
N SER A 455 16.14 -13.95 13.29
CA SER A 455 16.89 -12.91 14.00
C SER A 455 16.07 -12.35 15.16
N ASP A 456 16.77 -11.97 16.23
CA ASP A 456 16.18 -11.23 17.35
C ASP A 456 15.82 -9.79 16.97
N ARG A 457 16.29 -9.32 15.80
CA ARG A 457 16.03 -8.00 15.24
C ARG A 457 15.53 -8.14 13.80
N TRP A 458 14.40 -7.51 13.48
CA TRP A 458 13.84 -7.59 12.15
C TRP A 458 13.05 -6.34 11.73
N TRP A 459 12.99 -6.12 10.42
CA TRP A 459 12.21 -5.05 9.80
C TRP A 459 11.21 -5.66 8.82
N LEU A 460 9.98 -5.16 8.84
CA LEU A 460 8.88 -5.70 8.03
C LEU A 460 8.09 -4.56 7.38
N MET A 461 7.93 -4.62 6.05
CA MET A 461 6.91 -3.82 5.36
C MET A 461 5.68 -4.67 5.07
N ILE A 462 4.50 -4.08 5.29
CA ILE A 462 3.21 -4.68 4.97
C ILE A 462 2.41 -3.69 4.16
N GLU A 463 1.83 -4.14 3.05
CA GLU A 463 1.05 -3.32 2.16
C GLU A 463 -0.35 -3.90 1.92
N SER A 464 -1.38 -3.11 2.18
CA SER A 464 -2.70 -3.27 1.57
C SER A 464 -2.72 -2.40 0.30
N GLY A 465 -2.24 -2.98 -0.80
CA GLY A 465 -2.00 -2.26 -2.06
C GLY A 465 -3.25 -2.15 -2.96
N ASP A 466 -4.21 -3.04 -2.73
CA ASP A 466 -5.45 -3.15 -3.48
C ASP A 466 -6.47 -2.03 -3.13
N VAL A 467 -6.22 -1.24 -2.09
CA VAL A 467 -6.99 -0.01 -1.80
C VAL A 467 -6.87 1.01 -2.94
N ASP A 468 -5.66 1.25 -3.44
CA ASP A 468 -5.42 2.12 -4.61
C ASP A 468 -6.09 1.56 -5.86
N TRP A 469 -6.00 0.25 -6.10
CA TRP A 469 -6.56 -0.37 -7.29
C TRP A 469 -8.10 -0.30 -7.31
N ALA A 470 -8.73 -0.45 -6.15
CA ALA A 470 -10.16 -0.24 -5.98
C ALA A 470 -10.55 1.24 -6.20
N ASN A 471 -9.75 2.18 -5.70
CA ASN A 471 -9.96 3.61 -5.91
C ASN A 471 -9.81 4.02 -7.39
N HIS A 472 -8.79 3.53 -8.10
CA HIS A 472 -8.66 3.72 -9.55
C HIS A 472 -9.86 3.14 -10.30
N SER A 473 -10.45 2.06 -9.79
CA SER A 473 -11.64 1.44 -10.37
C SER A 473 -12.93 2.18 -10.02
N ASN A 474 -12.84 3.26 -9.22
CA ASN A 474 -13.98 3.99 -8.65
C ASN A 474 -14.99 3.01 -8.02
N ASN A 475 -14.48 2.08 -7.22
CA ASN A 475 -15.26 1.05 -6.57
C ASN A 475 -15.18 1.19 -5.06
N ILE A 476 -16.20 1.82 -4.47
CA ILE A 476 -16.20 2.13 -3.04
C ILE A 476 -16.34 0.89 -2.17
N ASP A 477 -17.07 -0.12 -2.66
CA ASP A 477 -17.27 -1.39 -1.96
C ASP A 477 -15.94 -2.14 -1.81
N ASN A 478 -15.21 -2.32 -2.92
CA ASN A 478 -13.88 -2.91 -2.88
C ASN A 478 -12.89 -2.06 -2.08
N SER A 479 -12.97 -0.72 -2.17
CA SER A 479 -12.03 0.17 -1.47
C SER A 479 -12.20 0.06 0.05
N ILE A 480 -13.44 0.05 0.55
CA ILE A 480 -13.73 -0.17 1.97
C ILE A 480 -13.25 -1.54 2.42
N GLY A 481 -13.57 -2.60 1.67
CA GLY A 481 -13.19 -3.95 2.04
C GLY A 481 -11.69 -4.20 2.02
N ALA A 482 -10.94 -3.58 1.10
CA ALA A 482 -9.47 -3.61 1.12
C ALA A 482 -8.90 -2.93 2.38
N VAL A 483 -9.45 -1.76 2.77
CA VAL A 483 -9.06 -1.12 4.05
C VAL A 483 -9.40 -2.02 5.25
N HIS A 484 -10.53 -2.71 5.23
CA HIS A 484 -10.89 -3.66 6.30
C HIS A 484 -9.92 -4.84 6.35
N SER A 485 -9.51 -5.40 5.21
CA SER A 485 -8.51 -6.47 5.14
C SER A 485 -7.16 -6.04 5.74
N GLY A 486 -6.69 -4.83 5.42
CA GLY A 486 -5.49 -4.27 6.06
C GLY A 486 -5.66 -4.01 7.56
N ASP A 487 -6.83 -3.56 8.00
CA ASP A 487 -7.13 -3.35 9.42
C ASP A 487 -7.23 -4.66 10.23
N GLU A 488 -7.70 -5.75 9.61
CA GLU A 488 -7.65 -7.11 10.16
C GLU A 488 -6.19 -7.58 10.33
N ALA A 489 -5.34 -7.37 9.32
CA ALA A 489 -3.92 -7.65 9.42
C ALA A 489 -3.24 -6.83 10.53
N PHE A 490 -3.56 -5.53 10.64
CA PHE A 490 -3.10 -4.70 11.76
C PHE A 490 -3.51 -5.31 13.12
N ALA A 491 -4.76 -5.73 13.29
CA ALA A 491 -5.24 -6.32 14.53
C ALA A 491 -4.52 -7.63 14.89
N ALA A 492 -4.26 -8.48 13.89
CA ALA A 492 -3.51 -9.72 14.05
C ALA A 492 -2.06 -9.45 14.50
N ILE A 493 -1.39 -8.48 13.87
CA ILE A 493 -0.01 -8.08 14.21
C ILE A 493 0.06 -7.51 15.62
N VAL A 494 -0.84 -6.60 15.99
CA VAL A 494 -0.89 -6.05 17.35
C VAL A 494 -1.08 -7.16 18.37
N SER A 495 -1.97 -8.12 18.10
CA SER A 495 -2.18 -9.27 18.98
C SER A 495 -0.90 -10.11 19.14
N TRP A 496 -0.15 -10.31 18.05
CA TRP A 496 1.15 -10.97 18.10
C TRP A 496 2.17 -10.18 18.91
N ILE A 497 2.27 -8.85 18.72
CA ILE A 497 3.21 -7.98 19.44
C ILE A 497 2.97 -8.09 20.95
N GLU A 498 1.72 -7.96 21.40
CA GLU A 498 1.35 -8.07 22.82
C GLU A 498 1.74 -9.41 23.45
N GLN A 499 1.73 -10.49 22.65
CA GLN A 499 2.06 -11.84 23.11
C GLN A 499 3.56 -12.15 23.05
N ASN A 500 4.36 -11.33 22.34
CA ASN A 500 5.76 -11.60 22.05
C ASN A 500 6.64 -10.40 22.39
N GLY A 501 6.81 -10.06 23.67
CA GLY A 501 7.75 -9.00 24.10
C GLY A 501 7.21 -7.56 24.00
N GLY A 502 6.04 -7.35 23.39
CA GLY A 502 5.31 -6.09 23.45
C GLY A 502 6.00 -4.93 22.73
N TRP A 503 5.58 -3.73 23.12
CA TRP A 503 5.99 -2.48 22.47
C TRP A 503 7.30 -1.91 22.97
N ASP A 504 7.91 -2.48 24.00
CA ASP A 504 9.25 -2.05 24.43
C ASP A 504 10.29 -2.38 23.35
N GLU A 505 10.13 -3.51 22.67
CA GLU A 505 11.01 -3.96 21.58
C GLU A 505 10.51 -3.58 20.17
N THR A 506 9.24 -3.17 20.04
CA THR A 506 8.57 -2.99 18.75
C THR A 506 8.14 -1.54 18.49
N ALA A 507 8.35 -1.08 17.26
CA ALA A 507 7.73 0.14 16.74
C ALA A 507 6.91 -0.19 15.48
N LEU A 508 5.73 0.40 15.35
CA LEU A 508 4.89 0.29 14.16
C LEU A 508 4.50 1.69 13.70
N ILE A 509 4.71 1.96 12.41
CA ILE A 509 4.24 3.16 11.74
C ILE A 509 3.27 2.74 10.64
N LEU A 510 2.04 3.26 10.70
CA LEU A 510 0.98 3.01 9.73
C LEU A 510 0.66 4.30 8.98
N THR A 511 0.63 4.25 7.66
CA THR A 511 0.31 5.40 6.81
C THR A 511 -0.19 4.94 5.43
N ALA A 512 -0.39 5.90 4.52
CA ALA A 512 -0.51 5.66 3.09
C ALA A 512 0.67 6.28 2.36
N ASP A 513 0.90 5.82 1.14
CA ASP A 513 1.93 6.38 0.25
C ASP A 513 1.45 7.72 -0.36
N HIS A 514 0.18 7.81 -0.74
CA HIS A 514 -0.49 9.00 -1.25
C HIS A 514 -2.01 8.90 -1.09
N GLY A 515 -2.72 9.93 -1.57
CA GLY A 515 -4.18 9.95 -1.53
C GLY A 515 -4.79 9.87 -2.92
N HIS A 516 -5.99 9.32 -3.02
CA HIS A 516 -6.64 9.11 -4.31
C HIS A 516 -7.70 10.18 -4.67
N TYR A 517 -7.88 11.19 -3.82
CA TYR A 517 -8.87 12.26 -3.98
C TYR A 517 -10.32 11.77 -3.96
N PHE A 518 -10.63 10.80 -3.10
CA PHE A 518 -12.03 10.48 -2.80
C PHE A 518 -12.61 11.57 -1.91
N ASN A 519 -13.77 12.13 -2.23
CA ASN A 519 -14.48 13.11 -1.39
C ASN A 519 -15.72 12.43 -0.86
N LEU A 520 -15.86 12.41 0.47
CA LEU A 520 -17.03 11.84 1.15
C LEU A 520 -18.05 12.95 1.44
N ASP A 521 -19.14 12.98 0.68
CA ASP A 521 -20.16 14.04 0.76
C ASP A 521 -21.23 13.75 1.83
N ARG A 522 -21.69 12.49 1.92
CA ARG A 522 -22.70 12.05 2.90
C ARG A 522 -22.19 10.88 3.74
N PRO A 523 -21.46 11.17 4.84
CA PRO A 523 -20.96 10.14 5.76
C PRO A 523 -22.07 9.22 6.31
N ASP A 524 -23.26 9.75 6.55
CA ASP A 524 -24.42 9.01 7.07
C ASP A 524 -24.89 7.88 6.15
N ALA A 525 -24.62 7.97 4.84
CA ALA A 525 -25.01 6.95 3.86
C ALA A 525 -24.30 5.61 4.08
N PHE A 526 -23.17 5.61 4.78
CA PHE A 526 -22.36 4.41 5.06
C PHE A 526 -22.57 3.85 6.47
N ILE A 527 -23.40 4.48 7.29
CA ILE A 527 -23.76 3.92 8.60
C ILE A 527 -24.56 2.65 8.33
N PRO A 528 -24.15 1.47 8.84
CA PRO A 528 -24.95 0.26 8.70
C PRO A 528 -26.35 0.53 9.26
N THR A 529 -27.36 0.49 8.40
CA THR A 529 -28.74 0.53 8.86
C THR A 529 -28.92 -0.72 9.70
N SER A 530 -28.96 -0.55 11.02
CA SER A 530 -29.20 -1.65 11.95
C SER A 530 -30.28 -2.54 11.37
N LYS A 531 -30.06 -3.87 11.38
CA LYS A 531 -31.16 -4.84 11.23
C LYS A 531 -32.28 -4.36 12.15
N THR A 532 -33.32 -3.76 11.58
CA THR A 532 -34.50 -3.37 12.33
C THR A 532 -35.18 -4.67 12.74
N GLN A 533 -34.96 -5.01 14.01
CA GLN A 533 -35.56 -6.09 14.82
C GLN A 533 -35.05 -7.52 14.58
#